data_AF-A0A2A4VLV4-F1
#
_entry.id   AF-A0A2A4VLV4-F1
#
_cell.length_a   1.000
_cell.length_b   1.000
_cell.length_c   1.000
_cell.angle_alpha   90.00
_cell.angle_beta   90.00
_cell.angle_gamma   90.00
#
_symmetry.space_group_name_H-M   'P 1'
#
loop_
_entity.id
_entity.type
_entity.pdbx_description
1 polymer ?
#
loop_
_entity_poly.entity_id
_entity_poly.type
_entity_poly.pdbx_seq_one_letter_code
_entity_poly.pdbx_strand_id
1 'polypeptide(L)' 'MSVGLSHYLILGALLFAISVVGIFLNRKNVIIVLMAIELMLLAVNLNFIAFSHYLNDIAGQVFVFFILT' A
#
# COMPACT_ATOMS: atom_id res chain seq x y z
N MET A 1 17.83 9.13 14.77
CA MET A 1 16.95 9.15 13.58
C MET A 1 15.60 8.62 13.99
N SER A 2 14.61 9.49 14.22
CA SER A 2 13.24 9.07 14.51
C SER A 2 12.54 8.70 13.19
N VAL A 3 12.08 7.47 13.07
CA VAL A 3 11.25 7.06 11.93
C VAL A 3 9.89 7.77 12.07
N GLY A 4 9.70 8.83 11.30
CA GLY A 4 8.46 9.61 11.26
C GLY A 4 7.50 9.16 10.17
N LEU A 5 6.27 9.70 10.16
CA LEU A 5 5.21 9.44 9.18
C LEU A 5 5.73 9.48 7.73
N SER A 6 6.57 10.46 7.38
CA SER A 6 7.10 10.62 6.03
C SER A 6 7.84 9.39 5.52
N HIS A 7 8.51 8.62 6.39
CA HIS A 7 9.22 7.41 5.98
C HIS A 7 8.25 6.30 5.55
N TYR A 8 7.13 6.15 6.29
CA TYR A 8 6.08 5.21 5.94
C TYR A 8 5.36 5.61 4.65
N LEU A 9 5.08 6.91 4.46
CA LEU A 9 4.46 7.40 3.24
C LEU A 9 5.36 7.22 2.00
N ILE A 10 6.66 7.48 2.14
CA ILE A 10 7.64 7.23 1.06
C ILE A 10 7.70 5.74 0.73
N LEU A 11 7.74 4.87 1.75
CA LEU A 11 7.73 3.42 1.54
C LEU A 11 6.46 2.96 0.82
N GLY A 12 5.27 3.41 1.26
CA GLY A 12 4.01 3.11 0.59
C GLY A 12 3.97 3.62 -0.85
N ALA A 13 4.46 4.84 -1.10
CA ALA A 13 4.54 5.39 -2.46
C ALA A 13 5.50 4.60 -3.36
N LEU A 14 6.64 4.14 -2.84
CA LEU A 14 7.57 3.29 -3.59
C LEU A 14 6.96 1.93 -3.93
N LEU A 15 6.33 1.27 -2.96
CA LEU A 15 5.65 -0.01 -3.20
C LEU A 15 4.52 0.13 -4.23
N PHE A 16 3.75 1.23 -4.16
CA PHE A 16 2.71 1.54 -5.14
C PHE A 16 3.29 1.81 -6.53
N ALA A 17 4.40 2.53 -6.64
CA ALA A 17 5.06 2.75 -7.93
C ALA A 17 5.56 1.42 -8.54
N ILE A 18 6.14 0.53 -7.72
CA ILE A 18 6.62 -0.79 -8.16
C ILE A 18 5.45 -1.64 -8.65
N SER A 19 4.31 -1.65 -7.96
CA SER A 19 3.14 -2.41 -8.40
C SER A 19 2.58 -1.90 -9.72
N VAL A 20 2.46 -0.57 -9.90
CA VAL A 20 2.04 0.04 -11.17
C VAL A 20 2.99 -0.37 -12.31
N VAL A 21 4.30 -0.25 -12.10
CA VAL A 21 5.30 -0.68 -13.09
C VAL A 21 5.17 -2.17 -13.39
N GLY A 22 4.96 -3.00 -12.37
CA GLY A 22 4.74 -4.44 -12.51
C GLY A 22 3.55 -4.78 -13.41
N ILE A 23 2.42 -4.08 -13.25
CA ILE A 23 1.23 -4.21 -14.10
C ILE A 23 1.53 -3.80 -15.55
N PHE A 24 2.20 -2.67 -15.75
CA PHE A 24 2.49 -2.14 -17.09
C PHE A 24 3.48 -3.02 -17.87
N LEU A 25 4.49 -3.59 -17.21
CA LEU A 25 5.52 -4.42 -17.84
C LEU A 25 5.01 -5.85 -18.14
N ASN A 26 4.21 -6.44 -17.25
CA ASN A 26 3.87 -7.87 -17.31
C ASN A 26 2.42 -8.16 -17.71
N ARG A 27 1.83 -7.34 -18.59
CA ARG A 27 0.42 -7.45 -19.04
C ARG A 27 0.02 -8.80 -19.64
N LYS A 28 1.00 -9.60 -20.10
CA LYS A 28 0.76 -10.91 -20.71
C LYS A 28 0.59 -12.02 -19.67
N ASN A 29 1.09 -11.83 -18.45
CA ASN A 29 1.02 -12.82 -17.39
C ASN A 29 0.02 -12.37 -16.33
N VAL A 30 -1.19 -12.93 -16.40
CA VAL A 30 -2.29 -12.60 -15.49
C VAL A 30 -1.90 -12.83 -14.02
N ILE A 31 -1.09 -13.86 -13.72
CA ILE A 31 -0.65 -14.15 -12.35
C ILE A 31 0.21 -13.00 -11.81
N ILE A 32 1.13 -12.47 -12.61
CA ILE A 32 1.98 -11.35 -12.20
C ILE A 32 1.15 -10.07 -12.04
N VAL A 33 0.16 -9.86 -12.91
CA VAL A 33 -0.76 -8.72 -12.80
C VAL A 33 -1.57 -8.81 -11.50
N LEU A 34 -2.12 -9.98 -11.17
CA LEU A 34 -2.84 -10.20 -9.90
C LEU A 34 -1.92 -9.98 -8.69
N MET A 35 -0.70 -10.50 -8.71
CA MET A 35 0.28 -10.28 -7.65
C MET A 35 0.66 -8.79 -7.51
N ALA A 36 0.74 -8.06 -8.61
CA ALA A 36 0.98 -6.62 -8.57
C ALA A 36 -0.24 -5.85 -8.03
N ILE A 37 -1.46 -6.29 -8.30
CA ILE A 37 -2.67 -5.72 -7.69
C ILE A 37 -2.68 -5.95 -6.17
N GLU A 38 -2.36 -7.16 -5.71
CA GLU A 38 -2.21 -7.46 -4.27
C GLU A 38 -1.16 -6.54 -3.62
N LEU A 39 0.00 -6.35 -4.28
CA LEU A 39 1.04 -5.44 -3.81
C LEU A 39 0.58 -3.98 -3.78
N MET A 40 -0.25 -3.56 -4.74
CA MET A 40 -0.85 -2.23 -4.77
C MET A 40 -1.79 -2.01 -3.59
N LEU A 41 -2.67 -2.97 -3.31
CA LEU A 41 -3.59 -2.92 -2.16
C LEU A 41 -2.83 -2.91 -0.83
N LEU A 42 -1.75 -3.69 -0.72
CA LEU A 42 -0.87 -3.69 0.45
C LEU A 42 -0.23 -2.31 0.69
N ALA A 43 0.27 -1.66 -0.37
CA ALA A 43 0.87 -0.32 -0.27
C ALA A 43 -0.12 0.74 0.22
N VAL A 44 -1.37 0.67 -0.27
CA VAL A 44 -2.46 1.56 0.17
C VAL A 44 -2.83 1.31 1.63
N ASN A 45 -2.92 0.04 2.05
CA ASN A 45 -3.19 -0.34 3.44
C ASN A 45 -2.10 0.16 4.40
N LEU A 46 -0.83 0.09 4.01
CA LEU A 46 0.28 0.63 4.80
C LEU A 46 0.11 2.13 5.04
N ASN A 47 -0.25 2.89 4.01
CA ASN A 47 -0.52 4.33 4.14
C ASN A 47 -1.71 4.61 5.07
N PHE A 48 -2.81 3.83 4.97
CA PHE A 48 -3.96 3.99 5.87
C PHE A 48 -3.61 3.73 7.33
N ILE A 49 -2.82 2.70 7.63
CA ILE A 49 -2.35 2.42 9.00
C ILE A 49 -1.42 3.54 9.49
N ALA A 50 -0.52 4.04 8.64
CA ALA A 50 0.40 5.11 9.00
C ALA A 50 -0.36 6.41 9.35
N PHE A 51 -1.38 6.77 8.57
CA PHE A 51 -2.24 7.91 8.88
C PHE A 51 -3.10 7.68 10.13
N SER A 52 -3.66 6.49 10.29
CA SER A 52 -4.42 6.10 11.50
C SER A 52 -3.58 6.29 12.76
N HIS A 53 -2.33 5.81 12.75
CA HIS A 53 -1.42 5.96 13.88
C HIS A 53 -1.03 7.42 14.13
N TYR A 54 -0.74 8.19 13.08
CA TYR A 54 -0.34 9.59 13.20
C TYR A 54 -1.47 10.50 13.70
N LEU A 55 -2.70 10.28 13.22
CA LEU A 55 -3.88 11.05 13.60
C LEU A 55 -4.52 10.54 14.90
N ASN A 56 -4.06 9.41 15.44
CA ASN A 56 -4.70 8.68 16.55
C ASN A 56 -6.19 8.38 16.28
N ASP A 57 -6.52 8.09 15.02
CA ASP A 57 -7.87 7.77 14.57
C ASP A 57 -7.94 6.32 14.09
N ILE A 58 -8.90 5.55 14.60
CA ILE A 58 -9.09 4.13 14.31
C ILE A 58 -9.69 3.93 12.90
N ALA A 59 -10.26 4.96 12.28
CA ALA A 59 -10.88 4.86 10.96
C ALA A 59 -9.97 4.22 9.90
N GLY A 60 -8.69 4.61 9.85
CA GLY A 60 -7.75 4.03 8.88
C GLY A 60 -7.48 2.54 9.08
N GLN A 61 -7.49 2.04 10.33
CA GLN A 61 -7.37 0.61 10.61
C GLN A 61 -8.64 -0.15 10.16
N VAL A 62 -9.82 0.43 10.35
CA VAL A 62 -11.08 -0.16 9.91
C VAL A 62 -11.12 -0.32 8.39
N PHE A 63 -10.67 0.70 7.64
CA PHE A 63 -10.57 0.61 6.17
C PHE A 63 -9.64 -0.51 5.71
N VAL A 64 -8.52 -0.73 6.40
CA VAL A 64 -7.58 -1.82 6.05
C VAL A 64 -8.24 -3.18 6.14
N PHE A 65 -9.09 -3.42 7.15
CA PHE A 65 -9.83 -4.68 7.24
C PHE A 65 -10.78 -4.85 6.05
N PHE A 66 -11.53 -3.82 5.66
CA PHE A 66 -12.40 -3.89 4.49
C PHE A 66 -11.68 -4.11 3.15
N ILE A 67 -10.41 -3.71 3.05
CA ILE A 67 -9.61 -3.95 1.84
C ILE A 67 -9.03 -5.37 1.83
N LEU A 68 -8.71 -5.92 3.01
CA LEU A 68 -8.13 -7.27 3.15
C LEU A 68 -9.16 -8.41 3.11
N THR A 69 -10.41 -8.16 3.52
CA THR A 69 -11.50 -9.15 3.56
C THR A 69 -12.40 -9.06 2.35
#